data_AF-A0A316NSL0-F1
#
_entry.id   AF-A0A316NSL0-F1
#
_cell.length_a   1.000
_cell.length_b   1.000
_cell.length_c   1.000
_cell.angle_alpha   90.00
_cell.angle_beta   90.00
_cell.angle_gamma   90.00
#
_symmetry.space_group_name_H-M   'P 1'
#
loop_
_entity.id
_entity.type
_entity.pdbx_description
1 polymer ?
#
loop_
_entity_poly.entity_id
_entity_poly.type
_entity_poly.pdbx_seq_one_letter_code
_entity_poly.pdbx_strand_id
1 'polypeptide(L)'
;MKENDTRDRTRRRLKVILLVLLAYIVAIAALAVIIDARHVRFYVTGSENITQEYGEMYEDPGVYAVTYGKLFGEGTKRLHVAVEGSVDTTKLGSCTLKYWTRWMFTDYVTERNVTVIDTTPPVIELKHIEGYEASWMNGYEEEGYTAFDSCDGDLTSKVVRTEDKDKVTYTVTDSSGNTATAVREIEYAKTEPRIILNGDENMIFTARTDFTDPGYTASDGLGRDLTSLVQVDSDVVPYIAGDYQIVYSLTSETGESVSVTRSVTVIPANRPDVVNPDGKTIYLTFDDGPGPYTSKLLDVLAAYNVKATFFVTAANPKYYDMIAREVNEGHSVGVHSYSHNYKTIYSSEEAFFNDFNAMEEIIYEQTGSYTQLCRFPGGSSNTVSNFNPGIMSRLTEALTDMGYKYFDWNVSSGDAGETTKTDVVISNIESGCRGMKASVVLQHDIKDFSVNAVESVIIWGLQNGYTFRALDMSSPDAHHGVNN
;
A
#
# COMPACT_ATOMS: atom_id res chain seq x y z
N MET A 1 66.07 130.18 30.30
CA MET A 1 66.79 128.87 30.36
C MET A 1 66.29 128.01 31.54
N LYS A 2 64.98 127.76 31.66
CA LYS A 2 64.39 126.86 32.70
C LYS A 2 63.16 126.06 32.23
N GLU A 3 62.76 126.17 30.96
CA GLU A 3 61.51 125.56 30.45
C GLU A 3 61.74 124.30 29.58
N ASN A 4 63.00 123.98 29.24
CA ASN A 4 63.33 122.81 28.40
C ASN A 4 63.63 121.53 29.18
N ASP A 5 63.90 121.57 30.49
CA ASP A 5 64.34 120.39 31.26
C ASP A 5 63.16 119.53 31.78
N THR A 6 62.01 120.14 32.03
CA THR A 6 60.78 119.45 32.48
C THR A 6 60.07 118.67 31.37
N ARG A 7 60.20 119.10 30.10
CA ARG A 7 59.61 118.38 28.94
C ARG A 7 60.34 117.08 28.60
N ASP A 8 61.64 116.99 28.90
CA ASP A 8 62.47 115.85 28.49
C ASP A 8 62.31 114.64 29.43
N ARG A 9 62.13 114.88 30.74
CA ARG A 9 61.83 113.80 31.72
C ARG A 9 60.48 113.12 31.46
N THR A 10 59.46 113.87 31.04
CA THR A 10 58.12 113.33 30.73
C THR A 10 58.15 112.50 29.43
N ARG A 11 58.90 112.95 28.42
CA ARG A 11 59.12 112.18 27.17
C ARG A 11 59.87 110.86 27.41
N ARG A 12 60.86 110.84 28.30
CA ARG A 12 61.57 109.58 28.66
C ARG A 12 60.66 108.58 29.37
N ARG A 13 59.83 109.01 30.34
CA ARG A 13 58.86 108.12 31.01
C ARG A 13 57.81 107.57 30.05
N LEU A 14 57.28 108.40 29.15
CA LEU A 14 56.33 107.93 28.12
C LEU A 14 56.96 106.89 27.20
N LYS A 15 58.22 107.10 26.75
CA LYS A 15 58.93 106.14 25.88
C LYS A 15 59.14 104.78 26.57
N VAL A 16 59.45 104.75 27.86
CA VAL A 16 59.62 103.49 28.61
C VAL A 16 58.28 102.77 28.79
N ILE A 17 57.20 103.48 29.14
CA ILE A 17 55.85 102.88 29.24
C ILE A 17 55.42 102.32 27.88
N LEU A 18 55.63 103.08 26.79
CA LEU A 18 55.28 102.64 25.43
C LEU A 18 56.07 101.39 25.02
N LEU A 19 57.36 101.29 25.39
CA LEU A 19 58.19 100.12 25.12
C LEU A 19 57.74 98.89 25.91
N VAL A 20 57.33 99.05 27.17
CA VAL A 20 56.79 97.94 27.99
C VAL A 20 55.43 97.48 27.46
N LEU A 21 54.55 98.41 27.07
CA LEU A 21 53.25 98.10 26.46
C LEU A 21 53.42 97.41 25.10
N LEU A 22 54.38 97.85 24.29
CA LEU A 22 54.73 97.21 23.03
C LEU A 22 55.26 95.79 23.26
N ALA A 23 56.16 95.60 24.23
CA ALA A 23 56.67 94.28 24.59
C ALA A 23 55.55 93.34 25.09
N TYR A 24 54.58 93.87 25.85
CA TYR A 24 53.43 93.11 26.33
C TYR A 24 52.45 92.74 25.20
N ILE A 25 52.19 93.65 24.26
CA ILE A 25 51.37 93.36 23.06
C ILE A 25 52.05 92.32 22.17
N VAL A 26 53.37 92.43 21.96
CA VAL A 26 54.15 91.44 21.22
C VAL A 26 54.14 90.08 21.93
N ALA A 27 54.20 90.06 23.27
CA ALA A 27 54.09 88.82 24.04
C ALA A 27 52.70 88.18 23.93
N ILE A 28 51.62 88.97 23.99
CA ILE A 28 50.24 88.47 23.79
C ILE A 28 50.03 87.99 22.35
N ALA A 29 50.53 88.72 21.35
CA ALA A 29 50.45 88.30 19.96
C ALA A 29 51.26 87.02 19.71
N ALA A 30 52.47 86.91 20.27
CA ALA A 30 53.27 85.69 20.21
C ALA A 30 52.57 84.53 20.93
N LEU A 31 51.94 84.77 22.08
CA LEU A 31 51.15 83.77 22.79
C LEU A 31 49.91 83.34 22.00
N ALA A 32 49.21 84.28 21.36
CA ALA A 32 48.07 84.01 20.49
C ALA A 32 48.48 83.17 19.28
N VAL A 33 49.63 83.45 18.66
CA VAL A 33 50.21 82.64 17.58
C VAL A 33 50.63 81.25 18.07
N ILE A 34 51.22 81.15 19.27
CA ILE A 34 51.56 79.86 19.91
C ILE A 34 50.31 79.05 20.23
N ILE A 35 49.21 79.69 20.65
CA ILE A 35 47.92 79.04 20.90
C ILE A 35 47.26 78.64 19.58
N ASP A 36 47.34 79.48 18.55
CA ASP A 36 46.78 79.21 17.22
C ASP A 36 47.47 78.03 16.51
N ALA A 37 48.78 77.88 16.71
CA ALA A 37 49.57 76.77 16.17
C ALA A 37 49.36 75.41 16.90
N ARG A 38 48.36 75.30 17.78
CA ARG A 38 48.01 74.06 18.52
C ARG A 38 46.92 73.23 17.84
N HIS A 39 46.58 73.44 16.58
CA HIS A 39 45.57 72.61 15.93
C HIS A 39 46.20 71.54 15.06
N VAL A 40 45.68 70.33 15.18
CA VAL A 40 46.03 69.18 14.34
C VAL A 40 44.75 68.73 13.65
N ARG A 41 44.87 68.42 12.36
CA ARG A 41 43.79 67.81 11.58
C ARG A 41 44.28 66.49 11.00
N PHE A 42 43.46 65.46 11.16
CA PHE A 42 43.64 64.18 10.50
C PHE A 42 42.95 64.18 9.15
N TYR A 43 43.53 63.44 8.21
CA TYR A 43 42.97 63.09 6.93
C TYR A 43 42.99 61.56 6.84
N VAL A 44 41.81 60.97 6.97
CA VAL A 44 41.59 59.53 6.89
C VAL A 44 41.47 59.16 5.41
N THR A 45 42.36 58.31 4.91
CA THR A 45 42.36 57.92 3.49
C THR A 45 41.30 56.84 3.29
N GLY A 46 40.28 57.08 2.46
CA GLY A 46 39.16 56.15 2.31
C GLY A 46 38.07 56.34 3.37
N SER A 47 37.33 55.28 3.69
CA SER A 47 36.21 55.35 4.64
C SER A 47 36.67 55.34 6.10
N GLU A 48 35.89 56.01 6.96
CA GLU A 48 36.01 55.91 8.43
C GLU A 48 35.41 54.61 8.97
N ASN A 49 34.48 53.99 8.23
CA ASN A 49 33.91 52.68 8.51
C ASN A 49 34.21 51.73 7.35
N ILE A 50 34.94 50.65 7.61
CA ILE A 50 35.31 49.64 6.62
C ILE A 50 34.62 48.32 6.99
N THR A 51 34.04 47.68 5.99
CA THR A 51 33.61 46.28 6.08
C THR A 51 34.73 45.41 5.56
N GLN A 52 35.10 44.39 6.32
CA GLN A 52 36.16 43.44 5.98
C GLN A 52 35.57 42.04 5.94
N GLU A 53 35.88 41.27 4.90
CA GLU A 53 35.47 39.87 4.82
C GLU A 53 36.29 39.02 5.80
N TYR A 54 35.62 38.05 6.42
CA TYR A 54 36.22 37.06 7.31
C TYR A 54 37.36 36.30 6.61
N GLY A 55 38.47 36.08 7.33
CA GLY A 55 39.62 35.30 6.85
C GLY A 55 40.50 35.98 5.79
N GLU A 56 40.02 37.05 5.14
CA GLU A 56 40.83 37.81 4.18
C GLU A 56 41.86 38.72 4.88
N MET A 57 42.91 39.10 4.15
CA MET A 57 43.95 39.99 4.68
C MET A 57 43.45 41.44 4.73
N TYR A 58 43.49 42.07 5.90
CA TYR A 58 43.19 43.49 6.05
C TYR A 58 44.41 44.36 5.74
N GLU A 59 44.29 45.24 4.75
CA GLU A 59 45.25 46.30 4.47
C GLU A 59 44.70 47.65 4.94
N ASP A 60 45.41 48.34 5.84
CA ASP A 60 45.02 49.67 6.31
C ASP A 60 45.23 50.72 5.21
N PRO A 61 44.18 51.40 4.71
CA PRO A 61 44.31 52.49 3.74
C PRO A 61 45.15 53.68 4.25
N GLY A 62 45.36 53.77 5.56
CA GLY A 62 46.24 54.75 6.21
C GLY A 62 45.57 56.07 6.55
N VAL A 63 46.22 56.81 7.45
CA VAL A 63 45.80 58.11 7.96
C VAL A 63 47.03 59.02 8.06
N TYR A 64 46.90 60.29 7.69
CA TYR A 64 47.95 61.28 7.92
C TYR A 64 47.43 62.50 8.67
N ALA A 65 48.32 63.16 9.42
CA ALA A 65 48.00 64.34 10.22
C ALA A 65 48.87 65.53 9.84
N VAL A 66 48.29 66.73 9.89
CA VAL A 66 49.01 67.99 9.69
C VAL A 66 48.68 68.99 10.78
N THR A 67 49.64 69.83 11.13
CA THR A 67 49.37 71.03 11.93
C THR A 67 48.65 72.07 11.09
N TYR A 68 47.83 72.94 11.70
CA TYR A 68 47.27 74.12 11.05
C TYR A 68 47.02 75.26 12.04
N GLY A 69 47.00 76.51 11.57
CA GLY A 69 46.65 77.70 12.36
C GLY A 69 45.31 78.28 11.91
N LYS A 70 44.45 78.71 12.84
CA LYS A 70 43.14 79.30 12.52
C LYS A 70 43.24 80.78 12.12
N LEU A 71 44.27 81.51 12.55
CA LEU A 71 44.43 82.95 12.29
C LEU A 71 45.15 83.25 10.96
N PHE A 72 46.10 82.41 10.54
CA PHE A 72 46.98 82.71 9.38
C PHE A 72 47.15 81.55 8.38
N GLY A 73 46.54 80.38 8.60
CA GLY A 73 46.47 79.29 7.61
C GLY A 73 47.78 78.57 7.22
N GLU A 74 48.97 79.08 7.56
CA GLU A 74 50.25 78.60 7.03
C GLU A 74 51.04 77.64 7.93
N GLY A 75 50.38 76.94 8.86
CA GLY A 75 50.96 75.70 9.43
C GLY A 75 50.51 74.53 8.57
N THR A 76 51.41 73.79 7.92
CA THR A 76 51.06 72.51 7.23
C THR A 76 52.15 71.46 7.44
N LYS A 77 52.73 71.39 8.64
CA LYS A 77 53.77 70.39 8.92
C LYS A 77 53.10 69.01 9.02
N ARG A 78 53.55 68.05 8.21
CA ARG A 78 53.17 66.63 8.37
C ARG A 78 53.68 66.10 9.70
N LEU A 79 52.78 65.44 10.41
CA LEU A 79 53.07 64.75 11.65
C LEU A 79 53.15 63.24 11.40
N HIS A 80 54.01 62.57 12.16
CA HIS A 80 54.04 61.12 12.19
C HIS A 80 52.81 60.63 12.95
N VAL A 81 52.02 59.77 12.30
CA VAL A 81 50.85 59.14 12.89
C VAL A 81 51.22 57.73 13.29
N ALA A 82 51.09 57.41 14.58
CA ALA A 82 51.19 56.05 15.06
C ALA A 82 49.80 55.40 14.99
N VAL A 83 49.76 54.11 14.67
CA VAL A 83 48.54 53.30 14.69
C VAL A 83 48.60 52.38 15.90
N GLU A 84 47.51 52.36 16.67
CA GLU A 84 47.31 51.45 17.79
C GLU A 84 46.09 50.57 17.52
N GLY A 85 46.29 49.26 17.66
CA GLY A 85 45.31 48.23 17.35
C GLY A 85 45.71 47.37 16.15
N SER A 86 44.96 46.30 15.93
CA SER A 86 45.09 45.38 14.80
C SER A 86 43.72 44.85 14.45
N VAL A 87 43.46 44.61 13.17
CA VAL A 87 42.24 43.93 12.73
C VAL A 87 42.51 42.43 12.73
N ASP A 88 41.80 41.70 13.58
CA ASP A 88 41.81 40.23 13.61
C ASP A 88 40.70 39.72 12.68
N THR A 89 41.06 39.41 11.43
CA THR A 89 40.09 38.93 10.43
C THR A 89 39.64 37.49 10.67
N THR A 90 40.19 36.80 11.67
CA THR A 90 39.74 35.45 12.08
C THR A 90 38.58 35.47 13.08
N LYS A 91 38.07 36.67 13.44
CA LYS A 91 36.93 36.84 14.34
C LYS A 91 35.93 37.85 13.78
N LEU A 92 34.65 37.47 13.78
CA LEU A 92 33.56 38.38 13.43
C LEU A 92 33.41 39.50 14.48
N GLY A 93 32.94 40.66 14.01
CA GLY A 93 32.60 41.80 14.84
C GLY A 93 33.38 43.07 14.49
N SER A 94 33.10 44.14 15.24
CA SER A 94 33.71 45.45 15.00
C SER A 94 34.92 45.68 15.91
N CYS A 95 35.99 46.19 15.33
CA CYS A 95 37.13 46.72 16.06
C CYS A 95 37.42 48.16 15.65
N THR A 96 38.11 48.91 16.50
CA THR A 96 38.45 50.31 16.26
C THR A 96 39.97 50.48 16.24
N LEU A 97 40.51 50.94 15.11
CA LEU A 97 41.91 51.36 15.00
C LEU A 97 42.03 52.80 15.46
N LYS A 98 42.98 53.07 16.37
CA LYS A 98 43.24 54.42 16.88
C LYS A 98 44.51 54.97 16.27
N TYR A 99 44.38 56.11 15.61
CA TYR A 99 45.48 56.84 15.00
C TYR A 99 45.80 58.02 15.88
N TRP A 100 47.02 58.08 16.41
CA TRP A 100 47.39 59.16 17.29
C TRP A 100 48.69 59.83 16.87
N THR A 101 48.76 61.12 17.16
CA THR A 101 49.96 61.93 16.99
C THR A 101 50.08 62.87 18.17
N ARG A 102 51.31 63.07 18.64
CA ARG A 102 51.62 64.05 19.66
C ARG A 102 52.09 65.34 19.03
N TRP A 103 51.49 66.47 19.39
CA TRP A 103 51.93 67.78 18.98
C TRP A 103 52.10 68.70 20.19
N MET A 104 53.32 69.19 20.40
CA MET A 104 53.75 69.87 21.62
C MET A 104 53.46 69.05 22.88
N PHE A 105 52.42 69.41 23.65
CA PHE A 105 52.06 68.81 24.93
C PHE A 105 50.69 68.11 24.90
N THR A 106 50.06 68.01 23.72
CA THR A 106 48.72 67.46 23.53
C THR A 106 48.78 66.26 22.58
N ASP A 107 48.10 65.18 22.94
CA ASP A 107 47.89 64.02 22.07
C ASP A 107 46.56 64.18 21.32
N TYR A 108 46.59 63.95 20.01
CA TYR A 108 45.41 64.00 19.14
C TYR A 108 45.14 62.59 18.64
N VAL A 109 43.87 62.20 18.63
CA VAL A 109 43.42 60.87 18.21
C VAL A 109 42.30 61.00 17.18
N THR A 110 42.33 60.13 16.16
CA THR A 110 41.19 59.82 15.31
C THR A 110 41.03 58.31 15.22
N GLU A 111 39.86 57.84 14.82
CA GLU A 111 39.49 56.44 14.89
C GLU A 111 38.96 55.95 13.53
N ARG A 112 39.19 54.68 13.22
CA ARG A 112 38.56 53.96 12.11
C ARG A 112 37.90 52.71 12.66
N ASN A 113 36.64 52.50 12.32
CA ASN A 113 35.95 51.25 12.65
C ASN A 113 36.08 50.27 11.50
N VAL A 114 36.46 49.04 11.81
CA VAL A 114 36.52 47.94 10.87
C VAL A 114 35.57 46.86 11.38
N THR A 115 34.56 46.51 10.61
CA THR A 115 33.61 45.44 10.94
C THR A 115 33.92 44.24 10.07
N VAL A 116 34.39 43.16 10.71
CA VAL A 116 34.59 41.88 10.06
C VAL A 116 33.24 41.18 9.99
N ILE A 117 32.76 40.95 8.78
CA ILE A 117 31.54 40.19 8.51
C ILE A 117 31.89 39.02 7.60
N ASP A 118 31.02 38.03 7.58
CA ASP A 118 31.09 36.92 6.65
C ASP A 118 29.93 37.07 5.66
N THR A 119 30.28 37.21 4.39
CA THR A 119 29.35 37.32 3.26
C THR A 119 29.46 36.12 2.32
N THR A 120 30.28 35.13 2.67
CA THR A 120 30.59 34.00 1.81
C THR A 120 29.60 32.87 2.11
N PRO A 121 28.82 32.41 1.12
CA PRO A 121 27.92 31.29 1.34
C PRO A 121 28.68 29.96 1.48
N PRO A 122 28.08 28.99 2.19
CA PRO A 122 28.61 27.63 2.24
C PRO A 122 28.72 26.98 0.85
N VAL A 123 29.58 25.97 0.73
CA VAL A 123 29.70 25.14 -0.46
C VAL A 123 29.14 23.77 -0.17
N ILE A 124 28.18 23.31 -0.99
CA ILE A 124 27.64 21.95 -0.94
C ILE A 124 28.29 21.13 -2.06
N GLU A 125 28.90 20.00 -1.69
CA GLU A 125 29.44 19.03 -2.64
C GLU A 125 28.60 17.76 -2.63
N LEU A 126 28.08 17.39 -3.79
CA LEU A 126 27.28 16.20 -4.00
C LEU A 126 28.18 15.04 -4.44
N LYS A 127 28.12 13.91 -3.73
CA LYS A 127 28.80 12.68 -4.19
C LYS A 127 28.04 12.10 -5.39
N HIS A 128 28.74 11.41 -6.28
CA HIS A 128 28.11 10.72 -7.40
C HIS A 128 28.66 9.30 -7.50
N ILE A 129 27.77 8.33 -7.58
CA ILE A 129 28.03 6.93 -7.86
C ILE A 129 27.81 6.74 -9.37
N GLU A 130 28.90 6.55 -10.10
CA GLU A 130 28.84 6.35 -11.55
C GLU A 130 27.97 5.14 -11.90
N GLY A 131 26.97 5.35 -12.77
CA GLY A 131 26.04 4.31 -13.21
C GLY A 131 24.90 3.98 -12.24
N TYR A 132 24.68 4.79 -11.21
CA TYR A 132 23.49 4.66 -10.37
C TYR A 132 22.22 5.07 -11.13
N GLU A 133 21.24 4.17 -11.16
CA GLU A 133 19.88 4.45 -11.63
C GLU A 133 18.89 4.16 -10.50
N ALA A 134 18.01 5.12 -10.20
CA ALA A 134 17.01 4.98 -9.17
C ALA A 134 16.00 3.87 -9.53
N SER A 135 15.57 3.10 -8.54
CA SER A 135 14.60 2.02 -8.73
C SER A 135 13.22 2.61 -9.00
N TRP A 136 12.52 2.09 -10.00
CA TRP A 136 11.10 2.42 -10.19
C TRP A 136 10.26 2.04 -8.97
N MET A 137 10.64 0.97 -8.26
CA MET A 137 9.87 0.46 -7.12
C MET A 137 10.14 1.26 -5.83
N ASN A 138 11.41 1.46 -5.50
CA ASN A 138 11.86 1.95 -4.19
C ASN A 138 12.34 3.41 -4.22
N GLY A 139 12.17 4.10 -5.35
CA GLY A 139 12.62 5.47 -5.51
C GLY A 139 14.16 5.63 -5.54
N TYR A 140 14.59 6.83 -5.17
CA TYR A 140 15.97 7.27 -5.14
C TYR A 140 16.63 7.05 -3.78
N GLU A 141 17.84 6.52 -3.77
CA GLU A 141 18.68 6.29 -2.59
C GLU A 141 19.79 7.33 -2.51
N GLU A 142 19.97 7.96 -1.34
CA GLU A 142 20.90 9.08 -1.16
C GLU A 142 22.37 8.68 -1.34
N GLU A 143 23.01 9.19 -2.41
CA GLU A 143 24.43 8.94 -2.73
C GLU A 143 25.43 9.68 -1.79
N GLY A 144 24.93 10.61 -0.98
CA GLY A 144 25.68 11.38 0.00
C GLY A 144 26.11 12.77 -0.48
N TYR A 145 26.44 13.63 0.47
CA TYR A 145 26.86 15.01 0.25
C TYR A 145 27.67 15.53 1.45
N THR A 146 28.38 16.64 1.25
CA THR A 146 29.05 17.41 2.30
C THR A 146 28.74 18.89 2.13
N ALA A 147 28.74 19.66 3.23
CA ALA A 147 28.61 21.11 3.19
C ALA A 147 29.66 21.77 4.08
N PHE A 148 30.37 22.77 3.57
CA PHE A 148 31.43 23.46 4.31
C PHE A 148 31.36 24.97 4.10
N ASP A 149 31.58 25.73 5.16
CA ASP A 149 31.76 27.17 5.13
C ASP A 149 33.11 27.58 5.76
N SER A 150 33.68 28.68 5.27
CA SER A 150 34.98 29.18 5.70
C SER A 150 35.00 29.70 7.14
N CYS A 151 33.88 30.24 7.64
CA CYS A 151 33.71 30.77 9.00
C CYS A 151 33.11 29.73 9.95
N ASP A 152 32.10 28.98 9.49
CA ASP A 152 31.33 28.02 10.29
C ASP A 152 31.89 26.58 10.26
N GLY A 153 32.75 26.23 9.31
CA GLY A 153 33.31 24.89 9.15
C GLY A 153 32.33 23.88 8.54
N ASP A 154 32.30 22.64 9.03
CA ASP A 154 31.42 21.59 8.51
C ASP A 154 29.95 21.83 8.89
N LEU A 155 29.12 22.05 7.87
CA LEU A 155 27.70 22.30 7.96
C LEU A 155 26.85 21.12 7.44
N THR A 156 27.46 19.97 7.13
CA THR A 156 26.79 18.82 6.49
C THR A 156 25.53 18.38 7.22
N SER A 157 25.55 18.36 8.56
CA SER A 157 24.39 17.97 9.38
C SER A 157 23.27 19.01 9.43
N LYS A 158 23.52 20.25 8.98
CA LYS A 158 22.53 21.34 8.92
C LYS A 158 21.84 21.45 7.57
N VAL A 159 22.24 20.64 6.58
CA VAL A 159 21.62 20.62 5.26
C VAL A 159 20.19 20.12 5.37
N VAL A 160 19.26 20.91 4.85
CA VAL A 160 17.86 20.53 4.68
C VAL A 160 17.68 19.97 3.28
N ARG A 161 17.09 18.77 3.20
CA ARG A 161 16.76 18.09 1.94
C ARG A 161 15.28 18.24 1.64
N THR A 162 14.97 18.57 0.39
CA THR A 162 13.62 18.55 -0.16
C THR A 162 13.62 17.69 -1.41
N GLU A 163 12.79 16.66 -1.43
CA GLU A 163 12.64 15.74 -2.56
C GLU A 163 11.43 16.14 -3.40
N ASP A 164 11.62 16.20 -4.70
CA ASP A 164 10.61 16.39 -5.74
C ASP A 164 10.81 15.25 -6.78
N LYS A 165 9.80 14.95 -7.60
CA LYS A 165 9.71 13.70 -8.38
C LYS A 165 11.03 13.31 -9.07
N ASP A 166 11.70 14.27 -9.69
CA ASP A 166 12.91 14.09 -10.49
C ASP A 166 14.17 14.77 -9.92
N LYS A 167 14.13 15.30 -8.69
CA LYS A 167 15.27 16.01 -8.10
C LYS A 167 15.28 16.03 -6.58
N VAL A 168 16.48 16.05 -6.01
CA VAL A 168 16.70 16.37 -4.59
C VAL A 168 17.38 17.73 -4.49
N THR A 169 16.77 18.64 -3.72
CA THR A 169 17.33 19.97 -3.42
C THR A 169 17.94 19.97 -2.03
N TYR A 170 19.20 20.38 -1.94
CA TYR A 170 19.97 20.49 -0.70
C TYR A 170 20.17 21.96 -0.40
N THR A 171 19.70 22.43 0.75
CA THR A 171 19.84 23.84 1.15
C THR A 171 20.48 23.93 2.52
N VAL A 172 21.46 24.82 2.68
CA VAL A 172 22.08 25.11 3.97
C VAL A 172 22.35 26.59 4.12
N THR A 173 22.14 27.10 5.33
CA THR A 173 22.39 28.49 5.71
C THR A 173 23.42 28.51 6.83
N ASP A 174 24.44 29.35 6.71
CA ASP A 174 25.47 29.54 7.73
C ASP A 174 24.97 30.38 8.92
N SER A 175 25.85 30.68 9.88
CA SER A 175 25.48 31.50 11.05
C SER A 175 25.32 32.99 10.73
N SER A 176 25.90 33.45 9.63
CA SER A 176 25.84 34.83 9.12
C SER A 176 24.61 35.12 8.27
N GLY A 177 23.87 34.08 7.88
CA GLY A 177 22.66 34.14 7.07
C GLY A 177 22.87 33.92 5.57
N ASN A 178 24.09 33.61 5.12
CA ASN A 178 24.34 33.28 3.71
C ASN A 178 23.87 31.86 3.43
N THR A 179 23.23 31.66 2.27
CA THR A 179 22.57 30.40 1.94
C THR A 179 23.12 29.84 0.64
N ALA A 180 23.32 28.52 0.61
CA ALA A 180 23.69 27.77 -0.57
C ALA A 180 22.66 26.70 -0.90
N THR A 181 22.52 26.42 -2.19
CA THR A 181 21.66 25.37 -2.70
C THR A 181 22.41 24.54 -3.75
N ALA A 182 22.29 23.22 -3.65
CA ALA A 182 22.69 22.27 -4.68
C ALA A 182 21.48 21.41 -5.08
N VAL A 183 21.44 20.97 -6.33
CA VAL A 183 20.37 20.14 -6.86
C VAL A 183 20.98 18.88 -7.47
N ARG A 184 20.44 17.72 -7.11
CA ARG A 184 20.70 16.44 -7.77
C ARG A 184 19.51 16.09 -8.63
N GLU A 185 19.71 15.92 -9.93
CA GLU A 185 18.70 15.36 -10.83
C GLU A 185 18.73 13.83 -10.70
N ILE A 186 17.54 13.21 -10.59
CA ILE A 186 17.38 11.77 -10.41
C ILE A 186 17.04 11.14 -11.77
N GLU A 187 17.91 10.28 -12.26
CA GLU A 187 17.60 9.41 -13.40
C GLU A 187 16.99 8.09 -12.91
N TYR A 188 15.68 7.94 -13.10
CA TYR A 188 15.01 6.65 -12.89
C TYR A 188 15.25 5.74 -14.08
N ALA A 189 15.30 4.43 -13.81
CA ALA A 189 15.30 3.42 -14.86
C ALA A 189 14.17 3.71 -15.86
N LYS A 190 14.53 4.02 -17.11
CA LYS A 190 13.61 4.51 -18.16
C LYS A 190 12.54 3.51 -18.60
N THR A 191 12.59 2.29 -18.09
CA THR A 191 11.70 1.20 -18.50
C THR A 191 10.84 0.79 -17.32
N GLU A 192 9.53 0.93 -17.53
CA GLU A 192 8.50 0.43 -16.62
C GLU A 192 8.75 -1.05 -16.31
N PRO A 193 8.43 -1.52 -15.09
CA PRO A 193 8.51 -2.92 -14.79
C PRO A 193 7.57 -3.71 -15.69
N ARG A 194 7.97 -4.94 -16.03
CA ARG A 194 7.16 -5.86 -16.82
C ARG A 194 6.62 -6.97 -15.94
N ILE A 195 5.34 -7.29 -16.12
CA ILE A 195 4.72 -8.50 -15.59
C ILE A 195 4.45 -9.43 -16.79
N ILE A 196 4.89 -10.67 -16.69
CA ILE A 196 4.75 -11.69 -17.73
C ILE A 196 3.93 -12.83 -17.15
N LEU A 197 2.77 -13.11 -17.76
CA LEU A 197 1.95 -14.26 -17.40
C LEU A 197 2.67 -15.55 -17.77
N ASN A 198 2.66 -16.52 -16.86
CA ASN A 198 3.01 -17.89 -17.22
C ASN A 198 1.79 -18.52 -17.91
N GLY A 199 1.97 -19.24 -19.01
CA GLY A 199 0.84 -19.82 -19.76
C GLY A 199 -0.06 -18.79 -20.44
N ASP A 200 -1.30 -19.19 -20.75
CA ASP A 200 -2.17 -18.44 -21.66
C ASP A 200 -2.88 -17.26 -20.98
N GLU A 201 -2.85 -16.08 -21.60
CA GLU A 201 -3.60 -14.89 -21.16
C GLU A 201 -5.12 -15.13 -21.14
N ASN A 202 -5.62 -15.99 -22.03
CA ASN A 202 -7.03 -16.37 -22.10
C ASN A 202 -7.15 -17.86 -21.83
N MET A 203 -7.79 -18.22 -20.72
CA MET A 203 -8.01 -19.61 -20.32
C MET A 203 -9.49 -19.97 -20.46
N ILE A 204 -9.76 -21.17 -20.96
CA ILE A 204 -11.12 -21.72 -21.04
C ILE A 204 -11.12 -23.10 -20.38
N PHE A 205 -12.04 -23.35 -19.45
CA PHE A 205 -12.19 -24.66 -18.83
C PHE A 205 -13.63 -24.96 -18.42
N THR A 206 -13.95 -26.25 -18.26
CA THR A 206 -15.27 -26.71 -17.78
C THR A 206 -15.39 -26.57 -16.27
N ALA A 207 -16.53 -26.05 -15.81
CA ALA A 207 -16.81 -25.78 -14.40
C ALA A 207 -16.48 -26.97 -13.47
N ARG A 208 -15.77 -26.68 -12.38
CA ARG A 208 -15.34 -27.64 -11.34
C ARG A 208 -14.96 -26.91 -10.05
N THR A 209 -14.73 -27.64 -8.96
CA THR A 209 -14.46 -27.03 -7.65
C THR A 209 -13.10 -26.35 -7.55
N ASP A 210 -12.15 -26.67 -8.42
CA ASP A 210 -10.76 -26.21 -8.33
C ASP A 210 -10.29 -25.46 -9.59
N PHE A 211 -9.51 -24.41 -9.35
CA PHE A 211 -8.80 -23.69 -10.40
C PHE A 211 -7.37 -23.43 -9.94
N THR A 212 -6.42 -23.63 -10.86
CA THR A 212 -5.00 -23.38 -10.62
C THR A 212 -4.55 -22.33 -11.62
N ASP A 213 -4.18 -21.16 -11.11
CA ASP A 213 -3.52 -20.13 -11.89
C ASP A 213 -2.09 -20.59 -12.26
N PRO A 214 -1.70 -20.59 -13.55
CA PRO A 214 -0.32 -20.86 -13.96
C PRO A 214 0.70 -19.85 -13.40
N GLY A 215 0.24 -18.70 -12.90
CA GLY A 215 1.05 -17.70 -12.23
C GLY A 215 1.69 -16.69 -13.19
N TYR A 216 2.73 -16.02 -12.71
CA TYR A 216 3.37 -14.91 -13.41
C TYR A 216 4.83 -14.75 -12.95
N THR A 217 5.58 -13.94 -13.67
CA THR A 217 6.89 -13.40 -13.26
C THR A 217 6.90 -11.90 -13.46
N ALA A 218 7.68 -11.17 -12.66
CA ALA A 218 7.84 -9.73 -12.85
C ALA A 218 9.29 -9.30 -12.69
N SER A 219 9.72 -8.30 -13.46
CA SER A 219 11.05 -7.72 -13.34
C SER A 219 11.05 -6.24 -13.69
N ASP A 220 11.97 -5.48 -13.11
CA ASP A 220 12.16 -4.08 -13.49
C ASP A 220 12.91 -3.91 -14.83
N GLY A 221 13.14 -2.65 -15.19
CA GLY A 221 13.90 -2.26 -16.37
C GLY A 221 15.36 -2.76 -16.43
N LEU A 222 15.95 -3.03 -15.26
CA LEU A 222 17.31 -3.55 -15.12
C LEU A 222 17.35 -5.09 -15.04
N GLY A 223 16.18 -5.74 -15.08
CA GLY A 223 16.06 -7.19 -14.99
C GLY A 223 16.11 -7.75 -13.57
N ARG A 224 15.99 -6.91 -12.53
CA ARG A 224 15.86 -7.36 -11.13
C ARG A 224 14.47 -7.97 -10.92
N ASP A 225 14.40 -9.09 -10.20
CA ASP A 225 13.15 -9.81 -9.95
C ASP A 225 12.24 -9.03 -8.99
N LEU A 226 10.99 -8.81 -9.40
CA LEU A 226 9.93 -8.14 -8.65
C LEU A 226 8.74 -9.07 -8.37
N THR A 227 8.83 -10.35 -8.70
CA THR A 227 7.68 -11.29 -8.69
C THR A 227 6.97 -11.35 -7.33
N SER A 228 7.72 -11.30 -6.23
CA SER A 228 7.15 -11.34 -4.87
C SER A 228 6.41 -10.06 -4.45
N LEU A 229 6.55 -8.98 -5.22
CA LEU A 229 5.92 -7.68 -4.93
C LEU A 229 4.59 -7.50 -5.67
N VAL A 230 4.26 -8.38 -6.61
CA VAL A 230 3.01 -8.32 -7.38
C VAL A 230 1.83 -8.61 -6.48
N GLN A 231 0.83 -7.74 -6.53
CA GLN A 231 -0.47 -7.95 -5.91
C GLN A 231 -1.39 -8.67 -6.90
N VAL A 232 -2.10 -9.69 -6.41
CA VAL A 232 -3.01 -10.52 -7.20
C VAL A 232 -4.44 -10.28 -6.71
N ASP A 233 -5.30 -9.83 -7.60
CA ASP A 233 -6.74 -9.73 -7.38
C ASP A 233 -7.45 -10.70 -8.33
N SER A 234 -8.29 -11.58 -7.80
CA SER A 234 -8.91 -12.67 -8.56
C SER A 234 -10.38 -12.78 -8.19
N ASP A 235 -11.26 -12.71 -9.19
CA ASP A 235 -12.70 -12.91 -9.03
C ASP A 235 -13.17 -14.31 -9.51
N VAL A 236 -12.25 -15.17 -9.93
CA VAL A 236 -12.55 -16.49 -10.50
C VAL A 236 -13.35 -17.36 -9.54
N VAL A 237 -14.56 -17.74 -9.96
CA VAL A 237 -15.39 -18.75 -9.32
C VAL A 237 -15.43 -20.00 -10.21
N PRO A 238 -14.63 -21.04 -9.93
CA PRO A 238 -14.34 -22.08 -10.93
C PRO A 238 -15.51 -23.04 -11.20
N TYR A 239 -16.53 -23.02 -10.36
CA TYR A 239 -17.68 -23.92 -10.40
C TYR A 239 -18.96 -23.24 -10.95
N ILE A 240 -18.88 -21.97 -11.37
CA ILE A 240 -20.00 -21.25 -12.01
C ILE A 240 -19.56 -20.87 -13.42
N ALA A 241 -20.41 -21.09 -14.42
CA ALA A 241 -20.13 -20.68 -15.78
C ALA A 241 -20.16 -19.15 -15.90
N GLY A 242 -19.15 -18.58 -16.55
CA GLY A 242 -19.00 -17.14 -16.64
C GLY A 242 -17.63 -16.71 -17.14
N ASP A 243 -17.47 -15.41 -17.30
CA ASP A 243 -16.21 -14.77 -17.63
C ASP A 243 -15.66 -14.06 -16.40
N TYR A 244 -14.42 -14.36 -16.07
CA TYR A 244 -13.69 -13.94 -14.87
C TYR A 244 -12.33 -13.36 -15.26
N GLN A 245 -11.70 -12.67 -14.31
CA GLN A 245 -10.40 -12.05 -14.50
C GLN A 245 -9.50 -12.23 -13.27
N ILE A 246 -8.20 -12.35 -13.56
CA ILE A 246 -7.14 -12.23 -12.55
C ILE A 246 -6.29 -11.03 -12.94
N VAL A 247 -6.22 -10.05 -12.06
CA VAL A 247 -5.45 -8.82 -12.25
C VAL A 247 -4.17 -8.91 -11.42
N TYR A 248 -3.02 -8.81 -12.10
CA TYR A 248 -1.71 -8.78 -11.48
C TYR A 248 -1.18 -7.35 -11.57
N SER A 249 -0.81 -6.76 -10.44
CA SER A 249 -0.41 -5.35 -10.38
C SER A 249 0.84 -5.10 -9.56
N LEU A 250 1.62 -4.10 -9.98
CA LEU A 250 2.73 -3.52 -9.23
C LEU A 250 2.45 -2.04 -9.06
N THR A 251 2.69 -1.52 -7.86
CA THR A 251 2.55 -0.09 -7.55
C THR A 251 3.84 0.39 -6.89
N SER A 252 4.47 1.41 -7.46
CA SER A 252 5.65 2.07 -6.92
C SER A 252 5.34 2.90 -5.68
N GLU A 253 6.37 3.30 -4.93
CA GLU A 253 6.23 4.24 -3.80
C GLU A 253 5.68 5.61 -4.21
N THR A 254 5.87 6.02 -5.47
CA THR A 254 5.34 7.28 -6.00
C THR A 254 3.89 7.17 -6.47
N GLY A 255 3.29 5.99 -6.39
CA GLY A 255 1.89 5.71 -6.74
C GLY A 255 1.66 5.35 -8.21
N GLU A 256 2.69 5.30 -9.04
CA GLU A 256 2.60 4.78 -10.41
C GLU A 256 2.36 3.27 -10.38
N SER A 257 1.49 2.74 -11.24
CA SER A 257 1.17 1.32 -11.28
C SER A 257 1.18 0.76 -12.69
N VAL A 258 1.56 -0.52 -12.80
CA VAL A 258 1.41 -1.34 -14.01
C VAL A 258 0.58 -2.57 -13.67
N SER A 259 -0.20 -3.05 -14.63
CA SER A 259 -0.96 -4.27 -14.48
C SER A 259 -1.04 -5.09 -15.76
N VAL A 260 -1.25 -6.38 -15.60
CA VAL A 260 -1.64 -7.31 -16.66
C VAL A 260 -2.83 -8.13 -16.16
N THR A 261 -3.72 -8.50 -17.06
CA THR A 261 -4.93 -9.24 -16.72
C THR A 261 -4.94 -10.57 -17.46
N ARG A 262 -5.30 -11.64 -16.76
CA ARG A 262 -5.65 -12.92 -17.37
C ARG A 262 -7.17 -13.04 -17.43
N SER A 263 -7.71 -13.33 -18.60
CA SER A 263 -9.14 -13.62 -18.77
C SER A 263 -9.40 -15.12 -18.63
N VAL A 264 -10.43 -15.48 -17.88
CA VAL A 264 -10.76 -16.86 -17.56
C VAL A 264 -12.25 -17.10 -17.87
N THR A 265 -12.54 -17.91 -18.88
CA THR A 265 -13.90 -18.32 -19.23
C THR A 265 -14.18 -19.72 -18.68
N VAL A 266 -15.16 -19.82 -17.80
CA VAL A 266 -15.69 -21.09 -17.30
C VAL A 266 -16.92 -21.47 -18.12
N ILE A 267 -16.90 -22.64 -18.74
CA ILE A 267 -18.03 -23.17 -19.51
C ILE A 267 -18.77 -24.26 -18.72
N PRO A 268 -20.10 -24.36 -18.85
CA PRO A 268 -20.85 -25.43 -18.20
C PRO A 268 -20.49 -26.79 -18.83
N ALA A 269 -20.57 -27.85 -18.03
CA ALA A 269 -20.39 -29.20 -18.50
C ALA A 269 -21.56 -29.65 -19.38
N ASN A 270 -21.25 -30.42 -20.42
CA ASN A 270 -22.27 -31.00 -21.29
C ASN A 270 -23.06 -32.08 -20.53
N ARG A 271 -24.40 -32.00 -20.58
CA ARG A 271 -25.30 -33.01 -20.02
C ARG A 271 -26.13 -33.65 -21.12
N PRO A 272 -26.47 -34.95 -20.99
CA PRO A 272 -27.37 -35.60 -21.94
C PRO A 272 -28.78 -35.00 -21.87
N ASP A 273 -29.52 -35.12 -22.98
CA ASP A 273 -30.91 -34.71 -23.02
C ASP A 273 -31.78 -35.54 -22.08
N VAL A 274 -32.82 -34.89 -21.53
CA VAL A 274 -33.82 -35.57 -20.70
C VAL A 274 -34.70 -36.47 -21.56
N VAL A 275 -34.81 -37.74 -21.17
CA VAL A 275 -35.63 -38.77 -21.80
C VAL A 275 -36.84 -39.06 -20.91
N ASN A 276 -38.03 -38.73 -21.41
CA ASN A 276 -39.27 -39.11 -20.76
C ASN A 276 -39.56 -40.60 -20.97
N PRO A 277 -40.00 -41.34 -19.93
CA PRO A 277 -40.37 -42.73 -20.10
C PRO A 277 -41.65 -42.87 -20.94
N ASP A 278 -41.66 -43.87 -21.83
CA ASP A 278 -42.82 -44.17 -22.70
C ASP A 278 -44.06 -44.63 -21.90
N GLY A 279 -43.86 -45.14 -20.68
CA GLY A 279 -44.89 -45.67 -19.80
C GLY A 279 -44.80 -45.12 -18.36
N LYS A 280 -45.64 -45.66 -17.47
CA LYS A 280 -45.61 -45.28 -16.06
C LYS A 280 -44.36 -45.85 -15.39
N THR A 281 -43.54 -44.99 -14.80
CA THR A 281 -42.26 -45.36 -14.18
C THR A 281 -42.21 -44.82 -12.76
N ILE A 282 -41.83 -45.68 -11.82
CA ILE A 282 -41.52 -45.32 -10.44
C ILE A 282 -40.00 -45.40 -10.26
N TYR A 283 -39.42 -44.30 -9.83
CA TYR A 283 -38.05 -44.21 -9.34
C TYR A 283 -38.13 -44.23 -7.81
N LEU A 284 -37.87 -45.40 -7.22
CA LEU A 284 -37.70 -45.50 -5.78
C LEU A 284 -36.37 -44.86 -5.41
N THR A 285 -36.40 -43.90 -4.49
CA THR A 285 -35.20 -43.20 -4.04
C THR A 285 -35.12 -43.24 -2.51
N PHE A 286 -33.93 -43.48 -1.99
CA PHE A 286 -33.68 -43.66 -0.56
C PHE A 286 -32.58 -42.71 -0.09
N ASP A 287 -32.91 -41.87 0.89
CA ASP A 287 -32.02 -40.88 1.48
C ASP A 287 -31.48 -41.35 2.85
N ASP A 288 -30.40 -40.70 3.30
CA ASP A 288 -29.71 -40.87 4.59
C ASP A 288 -28.95 -42.19 4.80
N GLY A 289 -29.14 -43.18 3.93
CA GLY A 289 -28.41 -44.44 3.93
C GLY A 289 -26.92 -44.29 3.59
N PRO A 290 -26.15 -45.39 3.64
CA PRO A 290 -26.58 -46.73 4.06
C PRO A 290 -26.67 -46.87 5.60
N GLY A 291 -27.45 -47.85 6.05
CA GLY A 291 -27.74 -48.11 7.45
C GLY A 291 -28.12 -49.56 7.76
N PRO A 292 -28.64 -49.83 8.97
CA PRO A 292 -28.90 -51.20 9.45
C PRO A 292 -29.93 -51.99 8.62
N TYR A 293 -30.77 -51.32 7.83
CA TYR A 293 -31.83 -51.97 7.06
C TYR A 293 -31.55 -51.99 5.55
N THR A 294 -30.49 -51.34 5.07
CA THR A 294 -30.13 -51.25 3.64
C THR A 294 -29.91 -52.63 3.02
N SER A 295 -29.19 -53.52 3.71
CA SER A 295 -28.99 -54.90 3.23
C SER A 295 -30.31 -55.64 3.00
N LYS A 296 -31.28 -55.49 3.90
CA LYS A 296 -32.62 -56.09 3.78
C LYS A 296 -33.40 -55.47 2.63
N LEU A 297 -33.29 -54.16 2.43
CA LEU A 297 -33.89 -53.46 1.31
C LEU A 297 -33.34 -53.97 -0.03
N LEU A 298 -32.02 -54.10 -0.16
CA LEU A 298 -31.37 -54.63 -1.36
C LEU A 298 -31.84 -56.06 -1.67
N ASP A 299 -31.97 -56.92 -0.65
CA ASP A 299 -32.52 -58.27 -0.82
C ASP A 299 -33.95 -58.25 -1.40
N VAL A 300 -34.81 -57.34 -0.92
CA VAL A 300 -36.17 -57.15 -1.44
C VAL A 300 -36.12 -56.65 -2.89
N LEU A 301 -35.32 -55.64 -3.20
CA LEU A 301 -35.22 -55.10 -4.55
C LEU A 301 -34.72 -56.17 -5.55
N ALA A 302 -33.73 -56.96 -5.15
CA ALA A 302 -33.20 -58.08 -5.93
C ALA A 302 -34.26 -59.16 -6.19
N ALA A 303 -35.08 -59.51 -5.19
CA ALA A 303 -36.14 -60.52 -5.33
C ALA A 303 -37.16 -60.18 -6.42
N TYR A 304 -37.37 -58.89 -6.71
CA TYR A 304 -38.28 -58.41 -7.75
C TYR A 304 -37.56 -57.90 -9.01
N ASN A 305 -36.23 -58.00 -9.08
CA ASN A 305 -35.40 -57.43 -10.14
C ASN A 305 -35.69 -55.93 -10.38
N VAL A 306 -35.90 -55.19 -9.29
CA VAL A 306 -36.18 -53.75 -9.29
C VAL A 306 -34.89 -52.99 -9.02
N LYS A 307 -34.65 -51.91 -9.78
CA LYS A 307 -33.55 -50.97 -9.54
C LYS A 307 -34.10 -49.69 -8.90
N ALA A 308 -33.25 -49.04 -8.11
CA ALA A 308 -33.57 -47.92 -7.25
C ALA A 308 -32.37 -46.96 -7.19
N THR A 309 -32.55 -45.81 -6.53
CA THR A 309 -31.49 -44.81 -6.35
C THR A 309 -31.24 -44.57 -4.87
N PHE A 310 -29.99 -44.50 -4.46
CA PHE A 310 -29.58 -44.23 -3.09
C PHE A 310 -28.83 -42.90 -3.04
N PHE A 311 -29.36 -41.93 -2.29
CA PHE A 311 -28.66 -40.68 -2.00
C PHE A 311 -27.99 -40.83 -0.63
N VAL A 312 -26.68 -41.10 -0.67
CA VAL A 312 -25.95 -41.64 0.47
C VAL A 312 -25.28 -40.56 1.31
N THR A 313 -25.08 -40.89 2.59
CA THR A 313 -24.36 -40.09 3.58
C THR A 313 -23.22 -40.86 4.24
N ALA A 314 -22.37 -40.15 4.97
CA ALA A 314 -21.27 -40.72 5.73
C ALA A 314 -21.65 -41.07 7.19
N ALA A 315 -22.95 -41.10 7.52
CA ALA A 315 -23.45 -41.16 8.90
C ALA A 315 -22.96 -42.37 9.71
N ASN A 316 -22.71 -43.51 9.06
CA ASN A 316 -22.19 -44.69 9.75
C ASN A 316 -21.20 -45.50 8.88
N PRO A 317 -19.89 -45.38 9.13
CA PRO A 317 -18.85 -46.11 8.39
C PRO A 317 -18.99 -47.63 8.39
N LYS A 318 -19.74 -48.21 9.35
CA LYS A 318 -19.99 -49.65 9.41
C LYS A 318 -20.69 -50.19 8.15
N TYR A 319 -21.43 -49.34 7.44
CA TYR A 319 -22.26 -49.74 6.30
C TYR A 319 -21.75 -49.22 4.96
N TYR A 320 -20.54 -48.65 4.87
CA TYR A 320 -20.01 -48.14 3.59
C TYR A 320 -19.88 -49.21 2.51
N ASP A 321 -19.66 -50.47 2.89
CA ASP A 321 -19.65 -51.60 1.97
C ASP A 321 -21.00 -51.81 1.25
N MET A 322 -22.09 -51.29 1.80
CA MET A 322 -23.39 -51.28 1.13
C MET A 322 -23.41 -50.39 -0.10
N ILE A 323 -22.62 -49.31 -0.15
CA ILE A 323 -22.52 -48.45 -1.34
C ILE A 323 -21.97 -49.25 -2.53
N ALA A 324 -20.93 -50.06 -2.29
CA ALA A 324 -20.40 -50.96 -3.30
C ALA A 324 -21.46 -51.99 -3.72
N ARG A 325 -22.24 -52.52 -2.77
CA ARG A 325 -23.32 -53.48 -3.04
C ARG A 325 -24.45 -52.86 -3.89
N GLU A 326 -24.87 -51.64 -3.57
CA GLU A 326 -25.88 -50.87 -4.32
C GLU A 326 -25.49 -50.77 -5.80
N VAL A 327 -24.26 -50.31 -6.09
CA VAL A 327 -23.77 -50.19 -7.47
C VAL A 327 -23.62 -51.56 -8.14
N ASN A 328 -23.04 -52.56 -7.45
CA ASN A 328 -22.84 -53.90 -8.01
C ASN A 328 -24.15 -54.63 -8.33
N GLU A 329 -25.22 -54.32 -7.63
CA GLU A 329 -26.57 -54.83 -7.92
C GLU A 329 -27.32 -53.99 -8.97
N GLY A 330 -26.69 -52.95 -9.53
CA GLY A 330 -27.22 -52.14 -10.63
C GLY A 330 -28.15 -51.02 -10.19
N HIS A 331 -28.07 -50.60 -8.93
CA HIS A 331 -28.73 -49.39 -8.43
C HIS A 331 -27.88 -48.17 -8.75
N SER A 332 -28.51 -47.00 -8.78
CA SER A 332 -27.79 -45.73 -8.88
C SER A 332 -27.45 -45.21 -7.49
N VAL A 333 -26.25 -44.64 -7.35
CA VAL A 333 -25.81 -43.97 -6.12
C VAL A 333 -25.56 -42.51 -6.44
N GLY A 334 -26.08 -41.62 -5.60
CA GLY A 334 -25.88 -40.18 -5.66
C GLY A 334 -25.42 -39.62 -4.32
N VAL A 335 -24.86 -38.42 -4.34
CA VAL A 335 -24.48 -37.71 -3.10
C VAL A 335 -25.71 -37.15 -2.43
N HIS A 336 -25.88 -37.40 -1.12
CA HIS A 336 -26.77 -36.61 -0.28
C HIS A 336 -26.00 -35.53 0.48
N SER A 337 -25.05 -35.96 1.32
CA SER A 337 -24.13 -35.10 2.09
C SER A 337 -23.23 -36.02 2.92
N TYR A 338 -21.98 -35.64 3.18
CA TYR A 338 -21.14 -36.38 4.11
C TYR A 338 -21.72 -36.30 5.54
N SER A 339 -21.90 -35.09 6.08
CA SER A 339 -22.29 -34.90 7.48
C SER A 339 -23.80 -34.87 7.74
N HIS A 340 -24.59 -34.58 6.71
CA HIS A 340 -26.01 -34.25 6.79
C HIS A 340 -26.33 -33.16 7.84
N ASN A 341 -25.39 -32.21 8.04
CA ASN A 341 -25.55 -31.11 8.99
C ASN A 341 -25.87 -29.79 8.27
N TYR A 342 -27.15 -29.45 8.25
CA TYR A 342 -27.69 -28.23 7.65
C TYR A 342 -26.91 -26.95 7.96
N LYS A 343 -26.51 -26.75 9.23
CA LYS A 343 -25.80 -25.52 9.64
C LYS A 343 -24.41 -25.42 9.04
N THR A 344 -23.75 -26.56 8.85
CA THR A 344 -22.42 -26.62 8.25
C THR A 344 -22.53 -26.49 6.74
N ILE A 345 -23.28 -27.37 6.09
CA ILE A 345 -23.29 -27.49 4.63
C ILE A 345 -23.90 -26.28 3.93
N TYR A 346 -24.78 -25.51 4.59
CA TYR A 346 -25.38 -24.31 4.02
C TYR A 346 -24.76 -23.01 4.56
N SER A 347 -23.64 -23.08 5.28
CA SER A 347 -22.93 -21.87 5.78
C SER A 347 -22.20 -21.10 4.69
N SER A 348 -21.71 -21.78 3.66
CA SER A 348 -21.11 -21.20 2.44
C SER A 348 -21.03 -22.27 1.34
N GLU A 349 -20.82 -21.85 0.09
CA GLU A 349 -20.56 -22.74 -1.04
C GLU A 349 -19.32 -23.62 -0.81
N GLU A 350 -18.26 -23.04 -0.24
CA GLU A 350 -17.05 -23.77 0.14
C GLU A 350 -17.37 -24.88 1.16
N ALA A 351 -18.17 -24.57 2.20
CA ALA A 351 -18.56 -25.56 3.20
C ALA A 351 -19.44 -26.67 2.60
N PHE A 352 -20.34 -26.32 1.67
CA PHE A 352 -21.13 -27.29 0.92
C PHE A 352 -20.23 -28.23 0.11
N PHE A 353 -19.35 -27.68 -0.73
CA PHE A 353 -18.51 -28.50 -1.62
C PHE A 353 -17.44 -29.29 -0.87
N ASN A 354 -16.94 -28.82 0.27
CA ASN A 354 -16.08 -29.63 1.13
C ASN A 354 -16.80 -30.87 1.68
N ASP A 355 -18.05 -30.71 2.13
CA ASP A 355 -18.89 -31.83 2.59
C ASP A 355 -19.31 -32.76 1.44
N PHE A 356 -19.68 -32.18 0.29
CA PHE A 356 -20.07 -32.91 -0.93
C PHE A 356 -18.90 -33.76 -1.46
N ASN A 357 -17.72 -33.16 -1.64
CA ASN A 357 -16.54 -33.84 -2.15
C ASN A 357 -16.06 -34.94 -1.20
N ALA A 358 -16.18 -34.75 0.12
CA ALA A 358 -15.87 -35.81 1.09
C ALA A 358 -16.78 -37.05 0.93
N MET A 359 -18.05 -36.86 0.55
CA MET A 359 -18.95 -37.98 0.25
C MET A 359 -18.65 -38.60 -1.12
N GLU A 360 -18.34 -37.80 -2.13
CA GLU A 360 -17.88 -38.28 -3.44
C GLU A 360 -16.66 -39.19 -3.33
N GLU A 361 -15.67 -38.84 -2.51
CA GLU A 361 -14.49 -39.67 -2.30
C GLU A 361 -14.86 -41.03 -1.70
N ILE A 362 -15.78 -41.09 -0.73
CA ILE A 362 -16.27 -42.37 -0.19
C ILE A 362 -16.98 -43.19 -1.29
N ILE A 363 -17.82 -42.56 -2.12
CA ILE A 363 -18.47 -43.25 -3.25
C ILE A 363 -17.41 -43.81 -4.20
N TYR A 364 -16.40 -43.01 -4.56
CA TYR A 364 -15.30 -43.44 -5.41
C TYR A 364 -14.49 -44.59 -4.79
N GLU A 365 -14.16 -44.53 -3.51
CA GLU A 365 -13.46 -45.59 -2.78
C GLU A 365 -14.23 -46.91 -2.79
N GLN A 366 -15.56 -46.87 -2.70
CA GLN A 366 -16.41 -48.07 -2.68
C GLN A 366 -16.72 -48.61 -4.08
N THR A 367 -16.75 -47.76 -5.11
CA THR A 367 -17.32 -48.11 -6.43
C THR A 367 -16.32 -48.01 -7.58
N GLY A 368 -15.22 -47.30 -7.40
CA GLY A 368 -14.22 -46.99 -8.43
C GLY A 368 -14.67 -45.92 -9.44
N SER A 369 -15.74 -45.19 -9.17
CA SER A 369 -16.24 -44.11 -10.05
C SER A 369 -16.95 -43.02 -9.26
N TYR A 370 -16.82 -41.78 -9.71
CA TYR A 370 -17.60 -40.66 -9.19
C TYR A 370 -19.04 -40.70 -9.72
N THR A 371 -19.97 -40.08 -9.01
CA THR A 371 -21.36 -39.97 -9.44
C THR A 371 -21.62 -38.59 -10.05
N GLN A 372 -22.67 -38.48 -10.84
CA GLN A 372 -23.18 -37.18 -11.30
C GLN A 372 -24.56 -36.88 -10.73
N LEU A 373 -25.07 -37.73 -9.84
CA LEU A 373 -26.40 -37.59 -9.24
C LEU A 373 -26.25 -37.07 -7.82
N CYS A 374 -27.13 -36.15 -7.43
CA CYS A 374 -27.21 -35.72 -6.04
C CYS A 374 -28.63 -35.38 -5.61
N ARG A 375 -28.81 -35.23 -4.30
CA ARG A 375 -30.03 -34.68 -3.71
C ARG A 375 -29.63 -33.82 -2.53
N PHE A 376 -30.06 -32.57 -2.54
CA PHE A 376 -29.81 -31.67 -1.42
C PHE A 376 -30.50 -32.15 -0.13
N PRO A 377 -29.83 -32.11 1.03
CA PRO A 377 -30.48 -32.27 2.32
C PRO A 377 -31.63 -31.28 2.46
N GLY A 378 -32.84 -31.81 2.70
CA GLY A 378 -34.08 -31.03 2.75
C GLY A 378 -34.68 -30.64 1.39
N GLY A 379 -34.05 -31.04 0.29
CA GLY A 379 -34.42 -30.68 -1.09
C GLY A 379 -33.96 -29.28 -1.51
N SER A 380 -33.99 -29.01 -2.82
CA SER A 380 -33.66 -27.70 -3.40
C SER A 380 -34.59 -26.57 -2.91
N SER A 381 -35.80 -26.95 -2.48
CA SER A 381 -36.83 -26.07 -1.93
C SER A 381 -36.71 -25.79 -0.43
N ASN A 382 -35.66 -26.28 0.23
CA ASN A 382 -35.53 -26.16 1.68
C ASN A 382 -35.43 -24.69 2.11
N THR A 383 -35.97 -24.40 3.29
CA THR A 383 -35.92 -23.08 3.93
C THR A 383 -35.09 -23.09 5.22
N VAL A 384 -34.58 -24.26 5.61
CA VAL A 384 -33.68 -24.38 6.77
C VAL A 384 -32.35 -23.67 6.52
N SER A 385 -31.96 -23.51 5.25
CA SER A 385 -30.79 -22.75 4.80
C SER A 385 -30.96 -21.22 4.85
N ASN A 386 -32.11 -20.68 5.25
CA ASN A 386 -32.39 -19.22 5.20
C ASN A 386 -31.43 -18.34 6.02
N PHE A 387 -30.60 -18.94 6.88
CA PHE A 387 -29.52 -18.22 7.56
C PHE A 387 -28.38 -17.79 6.60
N ASN A 388 -28.35 -18.33 5.38
CA ASN A 388 -27.51 -17.89 4.27
C ASN A 388 -28.41 -17.64 3.04
N PRO A 389 -28.90 -16.39 2.85
CA PRO A 389 -29.80 -16.06 1.76
C PRO A 389 -29.21 -16.35 0.37
N GLY A 390 -29.99 -16.93 -0.53
CA GLY A 390 -29.57 -17.23 -1.89
C GLY A 390 -28.67 -18.47 -2.04
N ILE A 391 -28.28 -19.16 -0.94
CA ILE A 391 -27.34 -20.29 -1.06
C ILE A 391 -27.90 -21.40 -1.93
N MET A 392 -29.21 -21.69 -1.89
CA MET A 392 -29.78 -22.75 -2.72
C MET A 392 -29.82 -22.36 -4.20
N SER A 393 -30.12 -21.10 -4.49
CA SER A 393 -30.00 -20.56 -5.85
C SER A 393 -28.59 -20.70 -6.41
N ARG A 394 -27.56 -20.33 -5.63
CA ARG A 394 -26.15 -20.43 -6.03
C ARG A 394 -25.68 -21.89 -6.16
N LEU A 395 -26.07 -22.77 -5.25
CA LEU A 395 -25.66 -24.17 -5.27
C LEU A 395 -26.32 -24.99 -6.40
N THR A 396 -27.59 -24.73 -6.71
CA THR A 396 -28.30 -25.40 -7.81
C THR A 396 -27.71 -25.04 -9.17
N GLU A 397 -27.33 -23.77 -9.35
CA GLU A 397 -26.59 -23.28 -10.51
C GLU A 397 -25.19 -23.92 -10.60
N ALA A 398 -24.40 -23.84 -9.52
CA ALA A 398 -23.05 -24.40 -9.50
C ALA A 398 -23.00 -25.90 -9.81
N LEU A 399 -23.86 -26.71 -9.17
CA LEU A 399 -23.93 -28.15 -9.47
C LEU A 399 -24.37 -28.41 -10.91
N THR A 400 -25.28 -27.59 -11.45
CA THR A 400 -25.71 -27.69 -12.85
C THR A 400 -24.56 -27.41 -13.81
N ASP A 401 -23.80 -26.34 -13.58
CA ASP A 401 -22.66 -25.97 -14.41
C ASP A 401 -21.53 -26.99 -14.33
N MET A 402 -21.29 -27.56 -13.16
CA MET A 402 -20.36 -28.67 -12.97
C MET A 402 -20.82 -30.00 -13.61
N GLY A 403 -22.03 -30.06 -14.15
CA GLY A 403 -22.55 -31.23 -14.84
C GLY A 403 -23.23 -32.25 -13.94
N TYR A 404 -23.48 -31.93 -12.67
CA TYR A 404 -24.32 -32.74 -11.81
C TYR A 404 -25.79 -32.56 -12.17
N LYS A 405 -26.56 -33.56 -11.74
CA LYS A 405 -28.01 -33.55 -11.76
C LYS A 405 -28.54 -33.80 -10.38
N TYR A 406 -29.09 -32.76 -9.76
CA TYR A 406 -29.82 -32.92 -8.53
C TYR A 406 -31.24 -33.41 -8.79
N PHE A 407 -31.80 -34.19 -7.88
CA PHE A 407 -33.20 -34.63 -7.90
C PHE A 407 -33.85 -34.32 -6.55
N ASP A 408 -35.00 -33.65 -6.57
CA ASP A 408 -35.92 -33.67 -5.43
C ASP A 408 -36.85 -34.88 -5.57
N TRP A 409 -38.12 -34.74 -5.26
CA TRP A 409 -39.13 -35.78 -5.38
C TRP A 409 -40.45 -35.19 -5.83
N ASN A 410 -41.37 -36.03 -6.30
CA ASN A 410 -42.75 -35.59 -6.60
C ASN A 410 -43.81 -36.49 -5.94
N VAL A 411 -43.36 -37.53 -5.23
CA VAL A 411 -44.18 -38.38 -4.36
C VAL A 411 -43.49 -38.48 -3.00
N SER A 412 -44.16 -37.98 -1.96
CA SER A 412 -43.71 -38.14 -0.56
C SER A 412 -44.28 -39.42 0.03
N SER A 413 -43.45 -40.20 0.70
CA SER A 413 -43.90 -41.37 1.47
C SER A 413 -44.43 -40.99 2.87
N GLY A 414 -44.04 -39.82 3.38
CA GLY A 414 -44.31 -39.37 4.75
C GLY A 414 -43.37 -39.95 5.82
N ASP A 415 -42.37 -40.75 5.46
CA ASP A 415 -41.45 -41.39 6.42
C ASP A 415 -40.41 -40.44 7.05
N ALA A 416 -40.33 -39.22 6.53
CA ALA A 416 -39.49 -38.12 7.04
C ALA A 416 -40.02 -37.47 8.34
N GLY A 417 -41.18 -37.90 8.85
CA GLY A 417 -41.73 -37.41 10.11
C GLY A 417 -43.25 -37.34 10.17
N GLU A 418 -43.94 -37.50 9.04
CA GLU A 418 -45.41 -37.48 8.97
C GLU A 418 -46.03 -38.80 9.50
N THR A 419 -45.34 -39.93 9.31
CA THR A 419 -45.78 -41.24 9.77
C THR A 419 -44.61 -42.14 10.15
N THR A 420 -44.89 -43.12 11.02
CA THR A 420 -44.01 -44.26 11.35
C THR A 420 -44.66 -45.61 11.06
N LYS A 421 -45.86 -45.60 10.44
CA LYS A 421 -46.62 -46.82 10.16
C LYS A 421 -46.43 -47.25 8.70
N THR A 422 -46.03 -48.49 8.49
CA THR A 422 -45.77 -49.08 7.16
C THR A 422 -46.98 -49.01 6.23
N ASP A 423 -48.19 -49.27 6.72
CA ASP A 423 -49.43 -49.23 5.92
C ASP A 423 -49.76 -47.81 5.40
N VAL A 424 -49.46 -46.79 6.20
CA VAL A 424 -49.59 -45.38 5.79
C VAL A 424 -48.55 -45.02 4.73
N VAL A 425 -47.30 -45.46 4.90
CA VAL A 425 -46.23 -45.28 3.89
C VAL A 425 -46.65 -45.88 2.55
N ILE A 426 -47.15 -47.12 2.55
CA ILE A 426 -47.67 -47.78 1.34
C ILE A 426 -48.78 -46.93 0.72
N SER A 427 -49.80 -46.56 1.50
CA SER A 427 -50.97 -45.81 1.02
C SER A 427 -50.61 -44.44 0.42
N ASN A 428 -49.63 -43.76 1.01
CA ASN A 428 -49.12 -42.48 0.53
C ASN A 428 -48.43 -42.62 -0.82
N ILE A 429 -47.53 -43.60 -0.96
CA ILE A 429 -46.80 -43.85 -2.21
C ILE A 429 -47.76 -44.27 -3.32
N GLU A 430 -48.67 -45.22 -3.05
CA GLU A 430 -49.67 -45.65 -4.04
C GLU A 430 -50.51 -44.48 -4.54
N SER A 431 -51.01 -43.66 -3.61
CA SER A 431 -51.89 -42.54 -3.93
C SER A 431 -51.14 -41.44 -4.69
N GLY A 432 -49.89 -41.14 -4.29
CA GLY A 432 -49.05 -40.16 -4.96
C GLY A 432 -48.67 -40.59 -6.38
N CYS A 433 -48.39 -41.88 -6.61
CA CYS A 433 -48.01 -42.36 -7.94
C CYS A 433 -49.18 -42.40 -8.93
N ARG A 434 -50.44 -42.50 -8.46
CA ARG A 434 -51.61 -42.65 -9.33
C ARG A 434 -51.75 -41.48 -10.31
N GLY A 435 -51.77 -41.82 -11.60
CA GLY A 435 -51.94 -40.84 -12.68
C GLY A 435 -50.65 -40.18 -13.17
N MET A 436 -49.50 -40.44 -12.53
CA MET A 436 -48.21 -39.93 -12.97
C MET A 436 -47.55 -40.85 -14.00
N LYS A 437 -46.83 -40.26 -14.96
CA LYS A 437 -45.96 -41.00 -15.88
C LYS A 437 -44.58 -41.29 -15.28
N ALA A 438 -44.05 -40.36 -14.49
CA ALA A 438 -42.79 -40.50 -13.78
C ALA A 438 -42.99 -40.07 -12.32
N SER A 439 -42.78 -41.00 -11.40
CA SER A 439 -42.88 -40.78 -9.96
C SER A 439 -41.51 -40.96 -9.34
N VAL A 440 -40.94 -39.88 -8.79
CA VAL A 440 -39.71 -39.93 -7.98
C VAL A 440 -40.14 -39.92 -6.52
N VAL A 441 -39.99 -41.07 -5.87
CA VAL A 441 -40.53 -41.34 -4.54
C VAL A 441 -39.44 -41.12 -3.49
N LEU A 442 -39.68 -40.22 -2.53
CA LEU A 442 -38.80 -40.02 -1.38
C LEU A 442 -39.09 -41.04 -0.28
N GLN A 443 -38.08 -41.83 0.09
CA GLN A 443 -38.04 -42.70 1.27
C GLN A 443 -36.67 -42.61 1.95
N HIS A 444 -36.52 -43.23 3.12
CA HIS A 444 -35.26 -43.31 3.87
C HIS A 444 -35.01 -44.76 4.30
N ASP A 445 -33.94 -45.38 3.82
CA ASP A 445 -33.59 -46.79 4.08
C ASP A 445 -32.99 -47.02 5.48
N ILE A 446 -32.72 -45.95 6.22
CA ILE A 446 -32.36 -46.02 7.65
C ILE A 446 -33.57 -46.27 8.58
N LYS A 447 -34.78 -46.39 8.04
CA LYS A 447 -36.04 -46.57 8.79
C LYS A 447 -36.70 -47.92 8.47
N ASP A 448 -36.72 -48.86 9.42
CA ASP A 448 -37.27 -50.21 9.19
C ASP A 448 -38.73 -50.19 8.69
N PHE A 449 -39.58 -49.32 9.24
CA PHE A 449 -40.97 -49.24 8.81
C PHE A 449 -41.15 -48.75 7.36
N SER A 450 -40.19 -47.97 6.84
CA SER A 450 -40.16 -47.53 5.45
C SER A 450 -39.65 -48.63 4.53
N VAL A 451 -38.56 -49.31 4.92
CA VAL A 451 -38.04 -50.49 4.20
C VAL A 451 -39.09 -51.61 4.11
N ASN A 452 -39.85 -51.84 5.19
CA ASN A 452 -40.94 -52.82 5.23
C ASN A 452 -42.09 -52.51 4.25
N ALA A 453 -42.22 -51.27 3.78
CA ALA A 453 -43.26 -50.90 2.81
C ALA A 453 -42.91 -51.29 1.37
N VAL A 454 -41.61 -51.41 1.06
CA VAL A 454 -41.10 -51.46 -0.32
C VAL A 454 -41.63 -52.66 -1.09
N GLU A 455 -41.67 -53.85 -0.49
CA GLU A 455 -42.18 -55.06 -1.16
C GLU A 455 -43.64 -54.87 -1.62
N SER A 456 -44.50 -54.34 -0.75
CA SER A 456 -45.91 -54.09 -1.08
C SER A 456 -46.06 -53.02 -2.16
N VAL A 457 -45.26 -51.95 -2.12
CA VAL A 457 -45.22 -50.91 -3.16
C VAL A 457 -44.80 -51.49 -4.51
N ILE A 458 -43.80 -52.36 -4.55
CA ILE A 458 -43.35 -53.02 -5.78
C ILE A 458 -44.46 -53.90 -6.34
N ILE A 459 -45.06 -54.78 -5.52
CA ILE A 459 -46.15 -55.66 -5.94
C ILE A 459 -47.30 -54.83 -6.53
N TRP A 460 -47.73 -53.79 -5.82
CA TRP A 460 -48.79 -52.90 -6.28
C TRP A 460 -48.43 -52.20 -7.59
N GLY A 461 -47.22 -51.64 -7.70
CA GLY A 461 -46.78 -50.91 -8.88
C GLY A 461 -46.78 -51.80 -10.13
N LEU A 462 -46.21 -53.00 -10.01
CA LEU A 462 -46.20 -53.99 -11.10
C LEU A 462 -47.62 -54.41 -11.50
N GLN A 463 -48.51 -54.64 -10.53
CA GLN A 463 -49.93 -54.96 -10.79
C GLN A 463 -50.69 -53.82 -11.49
N ASN A 464 -50.25 -52.57 -11.33
CA ASN A 464 -50.87 -51.38 -11.91
C ASN A 464 -50.14 -50.87 -13.16
N GLY A 465 -49.23 -51.66 -13.72
CA GLY A 465 -48.52 -51.37 -14.98
C GLY A 465 -47.42 -50.33 -14.85
N TYR A 466 -46.89 -50.11 -13.65
CA TYR A 466 -45.68 -49.33 -13.46
C TYR A 466 -44.44 -50.19 -13.71
N THR A 467 -43.41 -49.56 -14.27
CA THR A 467 -42.05 -50.09 -14.30
C THR A 467 -41.21 -49.41 -13.23
N PHE A 468 -40.16 -50.06 -12.76
CA PHE A 468 -39.23 -49.48 -11.79
C PHE A 468 -37.86 -49.29 -12.42
N ARG A 469 -37.25 -48.13 -12.20
CA ARG A 469 -35.93 -47.78 -12.71
C ARG A 469 -35.13 -47.02 -11.66
N ALA A 470 -33.81 -47.16 -11.73
CA ALA A 470 -32.90 -46.25 -11.06
C ALA A 470 -32.82 -44.93 -11.85
N LEU A 471 -32.52 -43.82 -11.17
CA LEU A 471 -32.29 -42.53 -11.82
C LEU A 471 -30.92 -42.52 -12.50
N ASP A 472 -30.83 -41.80 -13.61
CA ASP A 472 -29.60 -41.51 -14.33
C ASP A 472 -29.62 -40.08 -14.88
N MET A 473 -28.55 -39.66 -15.54
CA MET A 473 -28.43 -38.31 -16.10
C MET A 473 -29.51 -37.96 -17.13
N SER A 474 -30.07 -38.96 -17.81
CA SER A 474 -31.15 -38.78 -18.80
C SER A 474 -32.55 -38.81 -18.18
N SER A 475 -32.68 -39.22 -16.93
CA SER A 475 -33.99 -39.38 -16.28
C SER A 475 -34.75 -38.05 -16.16
N PRO A 476 -36.10 -38.04 -16.17
CA PRO A 476 -36.88 -36.82 -16.00
C PRO A 476 -36.54 -36.08 -14.71
N ASP A 477 -36.49 -34.76 -14.79
CA ASP A 477 -36.26 -33.92 -13.61
C ASP A 477 -37.45 -34.05 -12.65
N ALA A 478 -37.14 -34.04 -11.36
CA ALA A 478 -38.10 -33.84 -10.29
C ALA A 478 -37.57 -32.67 -9.44
N HIS A 479 -37.66 -31.45 -9.97
CA HIS A 479 -37.20 -30.25 -9.29
C HIS A 479 -38.36 -29.52 -8.64
N HIS A 480 -38.20 -29.19 -7.37
CA HIS A 480 -39.05 -28.22 -6.70
C HIS A 480 -38.67 -26.79 -7.12
N GLY A 481 -39.49 -25.81 -6.72
CA GLY A 481 -39.07 -24.42 -6.74
C GLY A 481 -37.99 -24.17 -5.69
N VAL A 482 -36.91 -23.50 -6.07
CA VAL A 482 -35.87 -23.05 -5.14
C VAL A 482 -36.45 -21.90 -4.30
N ASN A 483 -36.42 -22.06 -2.97
CA ASN A 483 -37.08 -21.15 -2.02
C ASN A 483 -36.11 -20.30 -1.20
N ASN A 484 -34.82 -20.30 -1.54
CA ASN A 484 -33.77 -19.53 -0.86
C ASN A 484 -32.78 -18.88 -1.82
#